data_AF-A0A3D1WGD4-F1
#
_entry.id   AF-A0A3D1WGD4-F1
#
_cell.length_a   1.000
_cell.length_b   1.000
_cell.length_c   1.000
_cell.angle_alpha   90.00
_cell.angle_beta   90.00
_cell.angle_gamma   90.00
#
_symmetry.space_group_name_H-M   'P 1'
#
loop_
_entity.id
_entity.type
_entity.pdbx_description
1 polymer ?
#
loop_
_entity_poly.entity_id
_entity_poly.type
_entity_poly.pdbx_seq_one_letter_code
_entity_poly.pdbx_strand_id
1 'polypeptide(L)'
;MKNSKVTKVIAAVCLCLMLGVSLLAGCTLVTKDMAKYYNTVVASFSYEDGTTVNITKKELITAFGSYGYQYIQKYKMEKPEAYKLTIERIIDSKLTVKSAEKDAKAKNGGEVLTTKEKTYLWNKTYDAIQNNIVSYYNDINGIKDDSSSKDSSEGISREVYTPKAELVGENGNYSIKIKQTKTDEIALYLNSRENIDRDFNVENDKEALYTYVSNFVRENAKYTQAYNKYVAQAKKAEDGMKLSTDNKSVMQREFKRIYEILYDSLMTSKYTESHQSQNSVTTINHILETYQNKVASDYNKYITEKASGYDDAVLKDVSKLNYFKAAGTEYFYVSHILAKFSKEQQNEYDECTKCIKGESDKYTVGVAKAKIEQLYANLAFPVRQYNETTGKWEETGETKSLKAVLQEVKLKLATAGDDEYLKAEYFDEFVYKYNEDTGIQNSARNYVIGVDYTTPDTKKGTPYTSHSNMVEPFTNAAISVYNNGNAKVGDIYSSEDDVGLVRSNYGVHIIVYEGKVQNLFTGIDKNFKLSTKDIEMLDSKQARLKAGESKTIFDAIFDEINTDRYSVYENMNLEKLRSEVSIKYYPDGYKDLVK
;
A
#
# COMPACT_ATOMS: atom_id res chain seq x y z
N MET A 1 10.58 -6.39 4.78
CA MET A 1 10.44 -5.01 4.22
C MET A 1 9.01 -4.49 4.40
N LYS A 2 8.71 -3.89 5.56
CA LYS A 2 7.65 -2.88 5.72
C LYS A 2 8.32 -1.58 6.17
N ASN A 3 9.28 -1.11 5.38
CA ASN A 3 9.93 0.19 5.60
C ASN A 3 9.77 1.13 4.39
N SER A 4 9.18 0.69 3.27
CA SER A 4 9.23 1.47 2.02
C SER A 4 8.37 2.74 2.01
N LYS A 5 7.40 2.92 2.92
CA LYS A 5 6.73 4.22 3.13
C LYS A 5 7.50 5.09 4.14
N VAL A 6 8.02 4.48 5.20
CA VAL A 6 8.76 5.18 6.28
C VAL A 6 10.10 5.71 5.79
N THR A 7 10.86 4.91 5.03
CA THR A 7 12.11 5.36 4.40
C THR A 7 11.85 6.41 3.31
N LYS A 8 10.68 6.40 2.64
CA LYS A 8 10.32 7.44 1.66
C LYS A 8 9.96 8.78 2.32
N VAL A 9 9.29 8.76 3.47
CA VAL A 9 9.01 9.98 4.25
C VAL A 9 10.28 10.50 4.93
N ILE A 10 11.11 9.61 5.51
CA ILE A 10 12.39 9.98 6.13
C ILE A 10 13.40 10.48 5.09
N ALA A 11 13.54 9.81 3.95
CA ALA A 11 14.39 10.29 2.87
C ALA A 11 13.85 11.59 2.27
N ALA A 12 12.53 11.76 2.08
CA ALA A 12 11.96 13.01 1.60
C ALA A 12 12.18 14.17 2.59
N VAL A 13 12.03 13.95 3.91
CA VAL A 13 12.28 14.97 4.95
C VAL A 13 13.78 15.30 5.05
N CYS A 14 14.67 14.30 5.00
CA CYS A 14 16.12 14.51 5.03
C CYS A 14 16.67 15.16 3.74
N LEU A 15 16.15 14.80 2.55
CA LEU A 15 16.55 15.39 1.27
C LEU A 15 15.99 16.82 1.09
N CYS A 16 14.79 17.11 1.62
CA CYS A 16 14.19 18.46 1.58
C CYS A 16 14.85 19.44 2.57
N LEU A 17 15.50 18.96 3.63
CA LEU A 17 16.29 19.80 4.55
C LEU A 17 17.63 20.26 3.95
N MET A 18 18.18 19.53 2.98
CA MET A 18 19.44 19.90 2.32
C MET A 18 19.28 20.91 1.17
N LEU A 19 18.10 21.00 0.54
CA LEU A 19 17.85 21.88 -0.62
C LEU A 19 17.48 23.32 -0.26
N GLY A 20 17.14 23.62 1.00
CA GLY A 20 16.64 24.94 1.42
C GLY A 20 17.70 26.05 1.57
N VAL A 21 18.99 25.78 1.42
CA VAL A 21 20.08 26.70 1.85
C VAL A 21 20.95 27.22 0.69
N SER A 22 20.76 26.77 -0.55
CA SER A 22 21.60 27.16 -1.69
C SER A 22 21.21 28.48 -2.38
N LEU A 23 20.24 29.25 -1.86
CA LEU A 23 19.77 30.50 -2.50
C LEU A 23 20.20 31.80 -1.83
N LEU A 24 21.09 31.78 -0.84
CA LEU A 24 21.47 32.99 -0.10
C LEU A 24 22.93 33.39 -0.35
N ALA A 25 23.20 33.85 -1.57
CA ALA A 25 24.37 34.67 -1.88
C ALA A 25 23.91 35.90 -2.67
N GLY A 26 23.69 37.02 -1.97
CA GLY A 26 23.43 38.32 -2.57
C GLY A 26 23.87 39.42 -1.60
N CYS A 27 25.00 40.06 -1.90
CA CYS A 27 25.54 41.19 -1.16
C CYS A 27 24.62 42.42 -1.27
N THR A 28 24.31 43.08 -0.14
CA THR A 28 23.97 44.52 -0.13
C THR A 28 24.55 45.21 1.10
N LEU A 29 25.10 46.41 0.85
CA LEU A 29 25.94 47.26 1.70
C LEU A 29 25.17 48.01 2.82
N VAL A 30 24.20 47.35 3.46
CA VAL A 30 23.49 47.86 4.65
C VAL A 30 23.32 46.69 5.61
N THR A 31 23.85 46.79 6.83
CA THR A 31 23.67 45.77 7.88
C THR A 31 22.22 45.76 8.33
N LYS A 32 21.39 45.00 7.62
CA LYS A 32 20.01 44.70 7.98
C LYS A 32 20.01 44.03 9.36
N ASP A 33 19.18 44.49 10.27
CA ASP A 33 18.92 43.75 11.52
C ASP A 33 18.24 42.43 11.15
N MET A 34 19.03 41.36 11.06
CA MET A 34 18.57 40.06 10.61
C MET A 34 17.61 39.42 11.62
N ALA A 35 17.76 39.72 12.92
CA ALA A 35 16.81 39.28 13.94
C ALA A 35 15.44 39.92 13.70
N LYS A 36 15.38 41.24 13.47
CA LYS A 36 14.14 41.94 13.12
C LYS A 36 13.57 41.45 11.78
N TYR A 37 14.43 41.18 10.80
CA TYR A 37 14.04 40.72 9.48
C TYR A 37 13.34 39.35 9.51
N TYR A 38 13.96 38.35 10.15
CA TYR A 38 13.42 37.00 10.20
C TYR A 38 12.20 36.87 11.12
N ASN A 39 12.12 37.68 12.18
CA ASN A 39 10.99 37.71 13.11
C ASN A 39 9.84 38.62 12.64
N THR A 40 9.93 39.23 11.45
CA THR A 40 8.84 40.00 10.88
C THR A 40 7.63 39.09 10.64
N VAL A 41 6.44 39.52 11.08
CA VAL A 41 5.20 38.76 10.92
C VAL A 41 4.69 38.89 9.49
N VAL A 42 4.40 37.76 8.85
CA VAL A 42 3.91 37.67 7.45
C VAL A 42 2.44 37.29 7.37
N ALA A 43 1.93 36.62 8.41
CA ALA A 43 0.52 36.39 8.64
C ALA A 43 0.28 36.16 10.14
N SER A 44 -0.95 36.32 10.60
CA SER A 44 -1.37 35.98 11.96
C SER A 44 -2.80 35.47 11.95
N PHE A 45 -3.15 34.58 12.87
CA PHE A 45 -4.54 34.21 13.11
C PHE A 45 -4.88 34.30 14.60
N SER A 46 -6.08 34.77 14.89
CA SER A 46 -6.57 34.98 16.25
C SER A 46 -7.81 34.12 16.50
N TYR A 47 -7.83 33.46 17.65
CA TYR A 47 -8.96 32.68 18.16
C TYR A 47 -9.94 33.59 18.91
N GLU A 48 -11.19 33.15 19.08
CA GLU A 48 -12.21 33.88 19.84
C GLU A 48 -11.82 34.15 21.30
N ASP A 49 -10.97 33.30 21.88
CA ASP A 49 -10.42 33.46 23.22
C ASP A 49 -9.33 34.55 23.34
N GLY A 50 -9.03 35.25 22.24
CA GLY A 50 -8.02 36.30 22.17
C GLY A 50 -6.59 35.81 21.91
N THR A 51 -6.36 34.48 21.89
CA THR A 51 -5.05 33.91 21.57
C THR A 51 -4.66 34.23 20.13
N THR A 52 -3.50 34.83 19.92
CA THR A 52 -2.98 35.16 18.58
C THR A 52 -1.73 34.35 18.27
N VAL A 53 -1.71 33.72 17.10
CA VAL A 53 -0.56 32.99 16.58
C VAL A 53 0.01 33.77 15.40
N ASN A 54 1.30 34.10 15.48
CA ASN A 54 2.03 34.80 14.45
C ASN A 54 2.80 33.81 13.59
N ILE A 55 2.79 34.04 12.27
CA ILE A 55 3.64 33.35 11.29
C ILE A 55 4.74 34.34 10.92
N THR A 56 5.97 33.93 11.17
CA THR A 56 7.17 34.73 10.92
C THR A 56 7.71 34.52 9.52
N LYS A 57 8.51 35.47 9.06
CA LYS A 57 9.23 35.36 7.81
C LYS A 57 10.20 34.19 7.78
N LYS A 58 10.82 33.86 8.91
CA LYS A 58 11.69 32.68 9.06
C LYS A 58 10.95 31.39 8.72
N GLU A 59 9.73 31.23 9.26
CA GLU A 59 8.88 30.06 8.98
C GLU A 59 8.51 30.00 7.51
N LEU A 60 8.14 31.13 6.89
CA LEU A 60 7.83 31.19 5.46
C LEU A 60 9.02 30.79 4.58
N ILE A 61 10.21 31.33 4.83
CA ILE A 61 11.42 31.01 4.04
C ILE A 61 11.74 29.52 4.16
N THR A 62 11.68 28.98 5.38
CA THR A 62 11.95 27.56 5.66
C THR A 62 10.95 26.67 4.93
N ALA A 63 9.65 26.91 5.11
CA ALA A 63 8.57 26.16 4.48
C ALA A 63 8.63 26.24 2.95
N PHE A 64 8.95 27.41 2.40
CA PHE A 64 9.07 27.60 0.97
C PHE A 64 10.25 26.81 0.39
N GLY A 65 11.40 26.82 1.06
CA GLY A 65 12.56 26.00 0.68
C GLY A 65 12.28 24.50 0.76
N SER A 66 11.46 24.06 1.71
CA SER A 66 11.15 22.63 1.90
C SER A 66 10.10 22.10 0.92
N TYR A 67 8.95 22.78 0.77
CA TYR A 67 7.86 22.31 -0.10
C TYR A 67 7.28 23.39 -1.02
N GLY A 68 7.35 24.67 -0.63
CA GLY A 68 6.76 25.75 -1.42
C GLY A 68 7.41 25.94 -2.80
N TYR A 69 8.69 25.61 -2.97
CA TYR A 69 9.37 25.73 -4.27
C TYR A 69 8.83 24.75 -5.33
N GLN A 70 8.25 23.62 -4.91
CA GLN A 70 7.61 22.65 -5.81
C GLN A 70 6.43 23.24 -6.58
N TYR A 71 5.76 24.24 -6.00
CA TYR A 71 4.70 25.01 -6.63
C TYR A 71 5.15 25.73 -7.91
N ILE A 72 6.39 26.22 -7.92
CA ILE A 72 6.96 26.87 -9.10
C ILE A 72 7.46 25.82 -10.10
N GLN A 73 8.23 24.83 -9.63
CA GLN A 73 8.86 23.86 -10.53
C GLN A 73 7.85 22.94 -11.24
N LYS A 74 6.93 22.35 -10.47
CA LYS A 74 6.00 21.30 -10.92
C LYS A 74 4.68 21.88 -11.43
N TYR A 75 4.14 22.88 -10.74
CA TYR A 75 2.82 23.45 -11.05
C TYR A 75 2.87 24.77 -11.83
N LYS A 76 4.08 25.24 -12.18
CA LYS A 76 4.32 26.46 -12.98
C LYS A 76 3.61 27.70 -12.43
N MET A 77 3.41 27.76 -11.11
CA MET A 77 2.75 28.91 -10.46
C MET A 77 3.70 30.09 -10.35
N GLU A 78 3.12 31.29 -10.38
CA GLU A 78 3.86 32.53 -10.20
C GLU A 78 4.39 32.66 -8.77
N LYS A 79 5.56 33.29 -8.63
CA LYS A 79 6.26 33.43 -7.34
C LYS A 79 5.38 34.02 -6.21
N PRO A 80 4.58 35.09 -6.43
CA PRO A 80 3.67 35.62 -5.41
C PRO A 80 2.62 34.60 -4.94
N GLU A 81 2.05 33.83 -5.87
CA GLU A 81 1.01 32.85 -5.60
C GLU A 81 1.56 31.65 -4.82
N ALA A 82 2.77 31.18 -5.20
CA ALA A 82 3.46 30.12 -4.48
C ALA A 82 3.78 30.49 -3.02
N TYR A 83 4.22 31.73 -2.75
CA TYR A 83 4.45 32.20 -1.37
C TYR A 83 3.14 32.30 -0.58
N LYS A 84 2.07 32.81 -1.19
CA LYS A 84 0.75 32.89 -0.55
C LYS A 84 0.23 31.49 -0.18
N LEU A 85 0.29 30.53 -1.10
CA LEU A 85 -0.13 29.15 -0.85
C LEU A 85 0.73 28.48 0.23
N THR A 86 2.03 28.80 0.27
CA THR A 86 2.91 28.33 1.34
C THR A 86 2.48 28.88 2.71
N ILE A 87 2.14 30.17 2.80
CA ILE A 87 1.59 30.75 4.03
C ILE A 87 0.29 30.05 4.43
N GLU A 88 -0.62 29.81 3.48
CA GLU A 88 -1.88 29.11 3.73
C GLU A 88 -1.66 27.70 4.28
N ARG A 89 -0.69 26.95 3.74
CA ARG A 89 -0.33 25.62 4.27
C ARG A 89 0.28 25.66 5.68
N ILE A 90 1.06 26.69 6.01
CA ILE A 90 1.54 26.89 7.38
C ILE A 90 0.35 27.14 8.33
N ILE A 91 -0.62 27.96 7.91
CA ILE A 91 -1.84 28.22 8.70
C ILE A 91 -2.60 26.92 8.94
N ASP A 92 -2.88 26.15 7.89
CA ASP A 92 -3.61 24.88 7.98
C ASP A 92 -2.95 23.90 8.93
N SER A 93 -1.63 23.76 8.84
CA SER A 93 -0.84 22.91 9.73
C SER A 93 -0.99 23.34 11.18
N LYS A 94 -0.83 24.63 11.50
CA LYS A 94 -0.93 25.12 12.88
C LYS A 94 -2.34 25.02 13.45
N LEU A 95 -3.38 25.25 12.64
CA LEU A 95 -4.77 25.06 13.05
C LEU A 95 -5.04 23.59 13.40
N THR A 96 -4.57 22.68 12.54
CA THR A 96 -4.70 21.24 12.72
C THR A 96 -4.02 20.77 14.01
N VAL A 97 -2.76 21.15 14.22
CA VAL A 97 -2.00 20.80 15.43
C VAL A 97 -2.71 21.32 16.68
N LYS A 98 -3.13 22.59 16.71
CA LYS A 98 -3.79 23.16 17.89
C LYS A 98 -5.14 22.50 18.19
N SER A 99 -5.90 22.09 17.17
CA SER A 99 -7.11 21.30 17.38
C SER A 99 -6.80 19.91 17.93
N ALA A 100 -5.75 19.26 17.41
CA ALA A 100 -5.28 17.96 17.89
C ALA A 100 -4.85 18.02 19.37
N GLU A 101 -4.17 19.10 19.77
CA GLU A 101 -3.77 19.33 21.16
C GLU A 101 -4.98 19.45 22.09
N LYS A 102 -6.02 20.18 21.66
CA LYS A 102 -7.27 20.32 22.43
C LYS A 102 -7.92 18.97 22.67
N ASP A 103 -8.03 18.15 21.61
CA ASP A 103 -8.59 16.80 21.70
C ASP A 103 -7.75 15.89 22.60
N ALA A 104 -6.42 15.96 22.46
CA ALA A 104 -5.51 15.15 23.26
C ALA A 104 -5.60 15.50 24.74
N LYS A 105 -5.61 16.80 25.10
CA LYS A 105 -5.81 17.26 26.48
C LYS A 105 -7.12 16.76 27.07
N ALA A 106 -8.21 16.81 26.28
CA ALA A 106 -9.51 16.32 26.73
C ALA A 106 -9.49 14.81 27.02
N LYS A 107 -8.75 14.02 26.23
CA LYS A 107 -8.64 12.55 26.39
C LYS A 107 -7.67 12.13 27.49
N ASN A 108 -6.58 12.87 27.67
CA ASN A 108 -5.46 12.50 28.54
C ASN A 108 -5.43 13.30 29.86
N GLY A 109 -6.59 13.75 30.36
CA GLY A 109 -6.68 14.41 31.67
C GLY A 109 -5.91 15.73 31.78
N GLY A 110 -5.73 16.45 30.66
CA GLY A 110 -5.06 17.75 30.61
C GLY A 110 -3.67 17.74 29.96
N GLU A 111 -3.04 16.58 29.74
CA GLU A 111 -1.77 16.48 29.03
C GLU A 111 -1.96 16.31 27.51
N VAL A 112 -1.08 16.90 26.70
CA VAL A 112 -1.12 16.72 25.24
C VAL A 112 -0.52 15.39 24.81
N LEU A 113 0.60 15.02 25.43
CA LEU A 113 1.38 13.83 25.10
C LEU A 113 1.44 12.90 26.30
N THR A 114 1.25 11.60 26.06
CA THR A 114 1.54 10.55 27.04
C THR A 114 3.04 10.39 27.24
N THR A 115 3.46 9.76 28.34
CA THR A 115 4.88 9.46 28.61
C THR A 115 5.54 8.71 27.45
N LYS A 116 4.85 7.71 26.86
CA LYS A 116 5.36 6.95 25.71
C LYS A 116 5.58 7.83 24.48
N GLU A 117 4.66 8.77 24.21
CA GLU A 117 4.78 9.70 23.08
C GLU A 117 5.93 10.70 23.28
N LYS A 118 6.15 11.16 24.52
CA LYS A 118 7.31 12.00 24.87
C LYS A 118 8.63 11.27 24.61
N THR A 119 8.74 10.03 25.09
CA THR A 119 9.92 9.16 24.89
C THR A 119 10.13 8.84 23.40
N TYR A 120 9.05 8.58 22.66
CA TYR A 120 9.09 8.35 21.22
C TYR A 120 9.65 9.56 20.46
N LEU A 121 9.14 10.76 20.72
CA LEU A 121 9.62 11.98 20.06
C LEU A 121 11.08 12.27 20.40
N TRP A 122 11.50 12.05 21.66
CA TRP A 122 12.89 12.21 22.07
C TRP A 122 13.81 11.26 21.27
N ASN A 123 13.47 9.97 21.21
CA ASN A 123 14.25 8.96 20.48
C ASN A 123 14.28 9.23 18.97
N LYS A 124 13.15 9.62 18.37
CA LYS A 124 13.09 10.01 16.95
C LYS A 124 13.91 11.25 16.65
N THR A 125 13.97 12.21 17.57
CA THR A 125 14.83 13.39 17.44
C THR A 125 16.31 12.98 17.42
N TYR A 126 16.71 12.08 18.31
CA TYR A 126 18.07 11.51 18.31
C TYR A 126 18.41 10.83 16.98
N ASP A 127 17.54 9.90 16.53
CA ASP A 127 17.75 9.16 15.29
C ASP A 127 17.86 10.10 14.07
N ALA A 128 17.01 11.13 14.00
CA ALA A 128 17.03 12.11 12.93
C ALA A 128 18.36 12.89 12.89
N ILE A 129 18.88 13.31 14.04
CA ILE A 129 20.19 13.97 14.12
C ILE A 129 21.30 13.01 13.70
N GLN A 130 21.28 11.77 14.19
CA GLN A 130 22.26 10.76 13.83
C GLN A 130 22.28 10.52 12.32
N ASN A 131 21.12 10.33 11.71
CA ASN A 131 20.96 10.13 10.28
C ASN A 131 21.44 11.34 9.48
N ASN A 132 21.16 12.57 9.94
CA ASN A 132 21.70 13.77 9.30
C ASN A 132 23.23 13.75 9.30
N ILE A 133 23.87 13.47 10.44
CA ILE A 133 25.34 13.40 10.53
C ILE A 133 25.91 12.33 9.58
N VAL A 134 25.27 11.16 9.49
CA VAL A 134 25.66 10.10 8.54
C VAL A 134 25.50 10.56 7.09
N SER A 135 24.42 11.28 6.76
CA SER A 135 24.22 11.84 5.42
C SER A 135 25.32 12.84 5.05
N TYR A 136 25.70 13.76 5.94
CA TYR A 136 26.82 14.69 5.68
C TYR A 136 28.13 13.94 5.49
N TYR A 137 28.35 12.83 6.20
CA TYR A 137 29.53 11.99 6.00
C TYR A 137 29.52 11.34 4.61
N ASN A 138 28.38 10.80 4.18
CA ASN A 138 28.24 10.21 2.86
C ASN A 138 28.50 11.26 1.76
N ASP A 139 27.92 12.46 1.90
CA ASP A 139 28.11 13.58 0.97
C ASP A 139 29.57 14.04 0.88
N ILE A 140 30.27 14.17 2.02
CA ILE A 140 31.69 14.58 2.05
C ILE A 140 32.56 13.55 1.32
N ASN A 141 32.27 12.27 1.48
CA ASN A 141 33.07 11.18 0.94
C ASN A 141 32.63 10.75 -0.46
N GLY A 142 31.65 11.45 -1.07
CA GLY A 142 31.10 11.07 -2.37
C GLY A 142 30.47 9.68 -2.37
N ILE A 143 30.10 9.16 -1.19
CA ILE A 143 29.38 7.91 -1.05
C ILE A 143 27.97 8.22 -1.52
N LYS A 144 27.65 7.78 -2.74
CA LYS A 144 26.27 7.80 -3.21
C LYS A 144 25.48 6.95 -2.22
N ASP A 145 24.50 7.57 -1.60
CA ASP A 145 23.61 6.91 -0.68
C ASP A 145 22.74 5.93 -1.48
N ASP A 146 23.28 4.74 -1.75
CA ASP A 146 22.52 3.54 -2.13
C ASP A 146 21.77 2.97 -0.91
N SER A 147 21.49 3.82 0.10
CA SER A 147 20.53 3.55 1.18
C SER A 147 19.08 3.48 0.70
N SER A 148 18.84 3.49 -0.62
CA SER A 148 17.88 2.52 -1.14
C SER A 148 18.47 1.12 -0.98
N SER A 149 18.43 0.57 0.23
CA SER A 149 18.54 -0.87 0.39
C SER A 149 17.40 -1.50 -0.39
N LYS A 150 17.67 -1.77 -1.67
CA LYS A 150 17.17 -2.96 -2.31
C LYS A 150 17.86 -4.08 -1.55
N ASP A 151 17.27 -4.43 -0.41
CA ASP A 151 17.27 -5.81 0.04
C ASP A 151 16.62 -6.58 -1.10
N SER A 152 17.46 -6.95 -2.09
CA SER A 152 17.15 -7.89 -3.14
C SER A 152 17.22 -9.29 -2.54
N SER A 153 16.53 -9.52 -1.43
CA SER A 153 15.94 -10.84 -1.25
C SER A 153 14.75 -10.87 -2.20
N GLU A 154 14.92 -11.60 -3.30
CA GLU A 154 13.88 -11.95 -4.29
C GLU A 154 12.82 -12.86 -3.65
N GLY A 155 12.29 -12.47 -2.49
CA GLY A 155 11.18 -13.13 -1.83
C GLY A 155 9.86 -12.48 -2.22
N ILE A 156 8.83 -13.31 -2.36
CA ILE A 156 7.48 -12.89 -2.75
C ILE A 156 6.68 -12.57 -1.48
N SER A 157 6.14 -11.35 -1.37
CA SER A 157 5.24 -11.00 -0.27
C SER A 157 3.80 -11.38 -0.61
N ARG A 158 3.12 -12.10 0.30
CA ARG A 158 1.68 -12.32 0.25
C ARG A 158 0.96 -11.14 0.90
N GLU A 159 0.11 -10.44 0.15
CA GLU A 159 -0.72 -9.37 0.68
C GLU A 159 -1.93 -9.98 1.40
N VAL A 160 -1.84 -10.10 2.73
CA VAL A 160 -2.98 -10.52 3.54
C VAL A 160 -3.92 -9.33 3.72
N TYR A 161 -5.12 -9.43 3.17
CA TYR A 161 -6.15 -8.42 3.36
C TYR A 161 -6.51 -8.29 4.85
N THR A 162 -6.47 -7.06 5.35
CA THR A 162 -6.92 -6.73 6.71
C THR A 162 -8.20 -5.89 6.59
N PRO A 163 -9.35 -6.41 7.07
CA PRO A 163 -10.61 -5.68 7.02
C PRO A 163 -10.52 -4.32 7.73
N LYS A 164 -10.93 -3.26 7.02
CA LYS A 164 -10.99 -1.88 7.57
C LYS A 164 -12.28 -1.59 8.32
N ALA A 165 -13.29 -2.43 8.15
CA ALA A 165 -14.56 -2.35 8.84
C ALA A 165 -15.05 -3.75 9.19
N GLU A 166 -16.03 -3.83 10.08
CA GLU A 166 -16.81 -5.02 10.36
C GLU A 166 -18.29 -4.65 10.46
N LEU A 167 -19.14 -5.54 9.98
CA LEU A 167 -20.57 -5.47 10.21
C LEU A 167 -20.88 -5.95 11.64
N VAL A 168 -21.60 -5.15 12.42
CA VAL A 168 -21.99 -5.48 13.79
C VAL A 168 -23.49 -5.38 13.91
N GLY A 169 -24.14 -6.48 14.28
CA GLY A 169 -25.58 -6.54 14.49
C GLY A 169 -26.13 -7.96 14.37
N GLU A 170 -27.32 -8.17 14.91
CA GLU A 170 -28.09 -9.41 14.79
C GLU A 170 -29.56 -9.07 14.47
N ASN A 171 -30.27 -10.00 13.84
CA ASN A 171 -31.73 -9.93 13.61
C ASN A 171 -32.20 -8.73 12.76
N GLY A 172 -31.42 -8.29 11.77
CA GLY A 172 -31.82 -7.24 10.82
C GLY A 172 -31.44 -5.81 11.23
N ASN A 173 -30.84 -5.62 12.40
CA ASN A 173 -30.33 -4.33 12.86
C ASN A 173 -28.80 -4.31 12.79
N TYR A 174 -28.26 -3.88 11.65
CA TYR A 174 -26.82 -3.81 11.45
C TYR A 174 -26.27 -2.40 11.64
N SER A 175 -24.99 -2.33 11.95
CA SER A 175 -24.17 -1.12 11.98
C SER A 175 -22.78 -1.44 11.43
N ILE A 176 -22.09 -0.43 10.91
CA ILE A 176 -20.72 -0.58 10.42
C ILE A 176 -19.78 -0.05 11.50
N LYS A 177 -18.86 -0.90 11.95
CA LYS A 177 -17.81 -0.52 12.89
C LYS A 177 -16.48 -0.50 12.17
N ILE A 178 -15.82 0.65 12.15
CA ILE A 178 -14.49 0.79 11.54
C ILE A 178 -13.48 0.05 12.42
N LYS A 179 -12.77 -0.91 11.82
CA LYS A 179 -11.60 -1.53 12.42
C LYS A 179 -10.44 -0.56 12.26
N GLN A 180 -10.14 0.20 13.32
CA GLN A 180 -8.86 0.87 13.41
C GLN A 180 -7.77 -0.20 13.36
N THR A 181 -7.02 -0.28 12.26
CA THR A 181 -5.75 -1.02 12.23
C THR A 181 -4.76 -0.28 13.12
N LYS A 182 -4.84 -0.54 14.42
CA LYS A 182 -3.90 -0.05 15.40
C LYS A 182 -2.64 -0.92 15.29
N THR A 183 -1.76 -0.56 14.36
CA THR A 183 -0.35 -0.87 14.59
C THR A 183 0.11 0.21 15.57
N ASP A 184 0.28 -0.13 16.84
CA ASP A 184 0.84 0.78 17.83
C ASP A 184 2.33 0.98 17.51
N GLU A 185 2.60 1.81 16.49
CA GLU A 185 3.94 2.09 15.99
C GLU A 185 4.85 2.60 17.10
N ILE A 186 4.28 3.37 18.02
CA ILE A 186 4.97 3.85 19.22
C ILE A 186 5.38 2.67 20.09
N ALA A 187 4.47 1.74 20.39
CA ALA A 187 4.82 0.54 21.16
C ALA A 187 5.83 -0.36 20.44
N LEU A 188 5.69 -0.58 19.13
CA LEU A 188 6.65 -1.37 18.35
C LEU A 188 8.05 -0.73 18.33
N TYR A 189 8.12 0.58 18.12
CA TYR A 189 9.37 1.32 18.12
C TYR A 189 10.04 1.28 19.50
N LEU A 190 9.28 1.48 20.58
CA LEU A 190 9.81 1.45 21.95
C LEU A 190 10.19 0.05 22.44
N ASN A 191 9.45 -1.00 22.04
CA ASN A 191 9.78 -2.40 22.40
C ASN A 191 11.14 -2.87 21.85
N SER A 192 11.68 -2.17 20.85
CA SER A 192 13.00 -2.45 20.28
C SER A 192 14.17 -1.73 20.98
N ARG A 193 13.90 -0.99 22.07
CA ARG A 193 14.89 -0.16 22.77
C ARG A 193 14.81 -0.33 24.30
N GLU A 194 15.89 0.05 24.98
CA GLU A 194 15.86 0.22 26.43
C GLU A 194 14.88 1.34 26.80
N ASN A 195 13.83 1.00 27.54
CA ASN A 195 12.75 1.91 27.93
C ASN A 195 13.18 2.78 29.13
N ILE A 196 13.92 3.85 28.84
CA ILE A 196 14.08 4.97 29.78
C ILE A 196 13.10 6.06 29.36
N ASP A 197 12.21 6.45 30.27
CA ASP A 197 11.29 7.56 30.02
C ASP A 197 12.08 8.86 29.81
N ARG A 198 11.77 9.59 28.74
CA ARG A 198 12.43 10.84 28.35
C ARG A 198 11.41 11.87 27.88
N ASP A 199 11.63 13.13 28.24
CA ASP A 199 10.83 14.26 27.74
C ASP A 199 11.75 15.39 27.27
N PHE A 200 11.68 15.74 25.98
CA PHE A 200 12.48 16.82 25.40
C PHE A 200 12.24 18.18 26.10
N ASN A 201 11.11 18.37 26.78
CA ASN A 201 10.84 19.62 27.49
C ASN A 201 11.55 19.69 28.86
N VAL A 202 12.08 18.58 29.37
CA VAL A 202 12.86 18.52 30.61
C VAL A 202 14.33 18.82 30.32
N GLU A 203 14.91 19.79 31.05
CA GLU A 203 16.26 20.28 30.76
C GLU A 203 17.34 19.19 30.84
N ASN A 204 17.25 18.31 31.84
CA ASN A 204 18.17 17.17 31.98
C ASN A 204 18.11 16.20 30.77
N ASP A 205 16.95 16.03 30.15
CA ASP A 205 16.79 15.15 28.99
C ASP A 205 17.25 15.81 27.68
N LYS A 206 17.19 17.14 27.58
CA LYS A 206 17.86 17.89 26.49
C LYS A 206 19.38 17.75 26.59
N GLU A 207 19.91 17.83 27.79
CA GLU A 207 21.33 17.62 28.06
C GLU A 207 21.76 16.18 27.77
N ALA A 208 20.92 15.20 28.11
CA ALA A 208 21.13 13.81 27.74
C ALA A 208 21.20 13.66 26.21
N LEU A 209 20.29 14.29 25.46
CA LEU A 209 20.29 14.21 23.99
C LEU A 209 21.61 14.72 23.39
N TYR A 210 22.10 15.87 23.88
CA TYR A 210 23.40 16.41 23.46
C TYR A 210 24.56 15.45 23.79
N THR A 211 24.51 14.84 24.98
CA THR A 211 25.52 13.86 25.42
C THR A 211 25.52 12.62 24.52
N TYR A 212 24.36 12.09 24.16
CA TYR A 212 24.23 10.92 23.29
C TYR A 212 24.75 11.21 21.88
N VAL A 213 24.43 12.36 21.30
CA VAL A 213 24.96 12.78 19.99
C VAL A 213 26.48 12.96 20.05
N SER A 214 26.99 13.58 21.13
CA SER A 214 28.42 13.77 21.32
C SER A 214 29.18 12.44 21.48
N ASN A 215 28.61 11.49 22.24
CA ASN A 215 29.15 10.15 22.40
C ASN A 215 29.17 9.40 21.07
N PHE A 216 28.08 9.45 20.29
CA PHE A 216 28.01 8.86 18.96
C PHE A 216 29.15 9.33 18.05
N VAL A 217 29.40 10.65 18.00
CA VAL A 217 30.48 11.24 17.19
C VAL A 217 31.85 10.85 17.74
N ARG A 218 32.03 10.84 19.07
CA ARG A 218 33.30 10.46 19.72
C ARG A 218 33.66 8.99 19.49
N GLU A 219 32.70 8.09 19.63
CA GLU A 219 32.87 6.64 19.44
C GLU A 219 33.04 6.29 17.96
N ASN A 220 32.54 7.14 17.06
CA ASN A 220 32.66 6.98 15.61
C ASN A 220 33.43 8.15 15.00
N ALA A 221 34.73 8.23 15.30
CA ALA A 221 35.59 9.36 14.93
C ALA A 221 35.51 9.77 13.43
N LYS A 222 35.18 8.83 12.54
CA LYS A 222 34.90 9.08 11.11
C LYS A 222 33.82 10.15 10.86
N TYR A 223 32.87 10.33 11.78
CA TYR A 223 31.79 11.31 11.65
C TYR A 223 32.15 12.71 12.18
N THR A 224 33.33 12.92 12.75
CA THR A 224 33.73 14.21 13.33
C THR A 224 33.64 15.36 12.33
N GLN A 225 34.14 15.16 11.10
CA GLN A 225 34.10 16.19 10.06
C GLN A 225 32.66 16.49 9.61
N ALA A 226 31.83 15.46 9.49
CA ALA A 226 30.42 15.59 9.12
C ALA A 226 29.63 16.34 10.20
N TYR A 227 29.84 16.00 11.47
CA TYR A 227 29.25 16.71 12.61
C TYR A 227 29.65 18.19 12.62
N ASN A 228 30.94 18.51 12.43
CA ASN A 228 31.40 19.90 12.39
C ASN A 228 30.77 20.68 11.22
N LYS A 229 30.62 20.04 10.05
CA LYS A 229 29.94 20.65 8.90
C LYS A 229 28.44 20.88 9.18
N TYR A 230 27.79 19.92 9.81
CA TYR A 230 26.38 20.03 10.23
C TYR A 230 26.17 21.18 11.23
N VAL A 231 27.01 21.26 12.26
CA VAL A 231 27.01 22.36 13.25
C VAL A 231 27.27 23.70 12.57
N ALA A 232 28.24 23.78 11.66
CA ALA A 232 28.55 25.01 10.93
C ALA A 232 27.37 25.47 10.05
N GLN A 233 26.64 24.53 9.46
CA GLN A 233 25.43 24.83 8.70
C GLN A 233 24.28 25.30 9.58
N ALA A 234 24.07 24.67 10.74
CA ALA A 234 23.10 25.14 11.72
C ALA A 234 23.43 26.56 12.21
N LYS A 235 24.71 26.86 12.46
CA LYS A 235 25.17 28.23 12.78
C LYS A 235 24.84 29.21 11.67
N LYS A 236 25.19 28.86 10.43
CA LYS A 236 24.93 29.71 9.25
C LYS A 236 23.44 30.03 9.08
N ALA A 237 22.57 29.09 9.41
CA ALA A 237 21.12 29.30 9.38
C ALA A 237 20.62 30.34 10.40
N GLU A 238 21.43 30.67 11.42
CA GLU A 238 21.14 31.61 12.48
C GLU A 238 21.98 32.91 12.38
N ASP A 239 22.73 33.09 11.29
CA ASP A 239 23.62 34.23 11.09
C ASP A 239 22.86 35.56 11.20
N GLY A 240 23.38 36.45 12.04
CA GLY A 240 22.81 37.77 12.30
C GLY A 240 21.64 37.80 13.31
N MET A 241 21.25 36.66 13.90
CA MET A 241 20.19 36.60 14.93
C MET A 241 20.65 36.98 16.34
N LYS A 242 21.94 37.31 16.55
CA LYS A 242 22.54 37.62 17.86
C LYS A 242 22.34 36.49 18.91
N LEU A 243 22.31 35.24 18.47
CA LEU A 243 22.21 34.05 19.34
C LEU A 243 23.61 33.54 19.72
N SER A 244 23.69 32.72 20.77
CA SER A 244 24.97 32.10 21.16
C SER A 244 25.51 31.20 20.06
N THR A 245 26.79 31.33 19.73
CA THR A 245 27.47 30.59 18.65
C THR A 245 28.25 29.37 19.14
N ASP A 246 28.17 29.04 20.43
CA ASP A 246 28.78 27.82 20.95
C ASP A 246 28.07 26.57 20.38
N ASN A 247 28.84 25.50 20.14
CA ASN A 247 28.32 24.31 19.46
C ASN A 247 27.14 23.68 20.22
N LYS A 248 27.17 23.72 21.56
CA LYS A 248 26.15 23.11 22.39
C LYS A 248 24.82 23.84 22.25
N SER A 249 24.81 25.17 22.42
CA SER A 249 23.60 25.97 22.29
C SER A 249 23.02 25.92 20.88
N VAL A 250 23.87 25.88 19.84
CA VAL A 250 23.41 25.73 18.45
C VAL A 250 22.73 24.39 18.24
N MET A 251 23.36 23.30 18.70
CA MET A 251 22.80 21.96 18.57
C MET A 251 21.51 21.79 19.38
N GLN A 252 21.42 22.39 20.58
CA GLN A 252 20.18 22.37 21.36
C GLN A 252 19.01 23.05 20.62
N ARG A 253 19.28 24.17 19.92
CA ARG A 253 18.26 24.81 19.07
C ARG A 253 17.90 23.97 17.86
N GLU A 254 18.88 23.28 17.27
CA GLU A 254 18.63 22.36 16.17
C GLU A 254 17.83 21.12 16.61
N PHE A 255 18.09 20.57 17.79
CA PHE A 255 17.28 19.50 18.38
C PHE A 255 15.84 19.96 18.57
N LYS A 256 15.65 21.17 19.10
CA LYS A 256 14.32 21.75 19.28
C LYS A 256 13.59 21.88 17.94
N ARG A 257 14.27 22.36 16.89
CA ARG A 257 13.70 22.48 15.55
C ARG A 257 13.22 21.14 15.00
N ILE A 258 14.05 20.09 15.13
CA ILE A 258 13.67 18.73 14.66
C ILE A 258 12.54 18.16 15.51
N TYR A 259 12.60 18.34 16.83
CA TYR A 259 11.54 17.92 17.74
C TYR A 259 10.20 18.56 17.38
N GLU A 260 10.16 19.87 17.13
CA GLU A 260 8.94 20.59 16.72
C GLU A 260 8.36 20.04 15.41
N ILE A 261 9.20 19.70 14.43
CA ILE A 261 8.75 19.08 13.17
C ILE A 261 8.13 17.69 13.43
N LEU A 262 8.78 16.86 14.24
CA LEU A 262 8.29 15.52 14.59
C LEU A 262 7.00 15.60 15.42
N TYR A 263 6.91 16.59 16.30
CA TYR A 263 5.74 16.88 17.10
C TYR A 263 4.54 17.26 16.23
N ASP A 264 4.71 18.23 15.33
CA ASP A 264 3.65 18.66 14.40
C ASP A 264 3.16 17.48 13.55
N SER A 265 4.08 16.64 13.08
CA SER A 265 3.76 15.41 12.34
C SER A 265 2.93 14.43 13.18
N LEU A 266 3.33 14.19 14.44
CA LEU A 266 2.60 13.30 15.35
C LEU A 266 1.19 13.84 15.62
N MET A 267 1.07 15.14 15.92
CA MET A 267 -0.21 15.77 16.22
C MET A 267 -1.15 15.76 15.01
N THR A 268 -0.61 15.98 13.80
CA THR A 268 -1.37 15.87 12.55
C THR A 268 -1.88 14.44 12.33
N SER A 269 -1.07 13.42 12.63
CA SER A 269 -1.52 12.00 12.60
C SER A 269 -2.64 11.76 13.60
N LYS A 270 -2.48 12.22 14.85
CA LYS A 270 -3.50 12.08 15.90
C LYS A 270 -4.82 12.77 15.53
N TYR A 271 -4.76 13.96 14.94
CA TYR A 271 -5.93 14.67 14.44
C TYR A 271 -6.63 13.89 13.34
N THR A 272 -5.85 13.43 12.36
CA THR A 272 -6.32 12.60 11.25
C THR A 272 -7.04 11.36 11.80
N GLU A 273 -6.45 10.64 12.74
CA GLU A 273 -7.02 9.44 13.35
C GLU A 273 -8.28 9.72 14.17
N SER A 274 -8.29 10.78 15.00
CA SER A 274 -9.45 11.12 15.82
C SER A 274 -10.65 11.51 14.97
N HIS A 275 -10.39 12.18 13.84
CA HIS A 275 -11.43 12.67 12.95
C HIS A 275 -11.83 11.63 11.89
N GLN A 276 -10.97 10.68 11.50
CA GLN A 276 -11.35 9.53 10.68
C GLN A 276 -12.37 8.61 11.37
N SER A 277 -12.22 8.42 12.68
CA SER A 277 -13.07 7.48 13.44
C SER A 277 -14.45 8.03 13.83
N GLN A 278 -14.65 9.35 13.79
CA GLN A 278 -15.89 9.98 14.21
C GLN A 278 -16.90 10.19 13.08
N ASN A 279 -16.51 10.06 11.81
CA ASN A 279 -17.38 10.40 10.67
C ASN A 279 -17.14 9.51 9.42
N SER A 280 -17.27 8.18 9.51
CA SER A 280 -17.65 7.46 8.27
C SER A 280 -19.10 7.80 7.95
N VAL A 281 -19.31 8.70 7.00
CA VAL A 281 -20.61 8.95 6.37
C VAL A 281 -21.13 7.69 5.64
N THR A 282 -20.32 6.64 5.54
CA THR A 282 -20.67 5.35 4.94
C THR A 282 -21.70 4.63 5.81
N THR A 283 -22.96 4.74 5.41
CA THR A 283 -24.08 3.98 5.98
C THR A 283 -24.27 2.66 5.24
N ILE A 284 -25.03 1.73 5.84
CA ILE A 284 -25.44 0.48 5.18
C ILE A 284 -26.15 0.76 3.85
N ASN A 285 -27.08 1.72 3.84
CA ASN A 285 -27.78 2.11 2.62
C ASN A 285 -26.82 2.56 1.53
N HIS A 286 -25.77 3.30 1.88
CA HIS A 286 -24.80 3.77 0.90
C HIS A 286 -24.01 2.62 0.25
N ILE A 287 -23.66 1.58 1.02
CA ILE A 287 -23.01 0.37 0.48
C ILE A 287 -23.98 -0.39 -0.44
N LEU A 288 -25.22 -0.60 0.02
CA LEU A 288 -26.24 -1.33 -0.74
C LEU A 288 -26.61 -0.61 -2.04
N GLU A 289 -26.82 0.70 -1.99
CA GLU A 289 -27.09 1.54 -3.17
C GLU A 289 -25.92 1.52 -4.15
N THR A 290 -24.68 1.56 -3.66
CA THR A 290 -23.49 1.46 -4.51
C THR A 290 -23.45 0.12 -5.24
N TYR A 291 -23.64 -0.98 -4.54
CA TYR A 291 -23.71 -2.31 -5.16
C TYR A 291 -24.86 -2.38 -6.17
N GLN A 292 -26.06 -1.96 -5.78
CA GLN A 292 -27.26 -1.99 -6.61
C GLN A 292 -27.06 -1.18 -7.91
N ASN A 293 -26.47 0.01 -7.82
CA ASN A 293 -26.21 0.85 -8.99
C ASN A 293 -25.20 0.20 -9.94
N LYS A 294 -24.19 -0.48 -9.42
CA LYS A 294 -23.22 -1.23 -10.23
C LYS A 294 -23.87 -2.41 -10.95
N VAL A 295 -24.68 -3.20 -10.24
CA VAL A 295 -25.47 -4.30 -10.83
C VAL A 295 -26.41 -3.77 -11.91
N ALA A 296 -27.14 -2.69 -11.65
CA ALA A 296 -28.07 -2.08 -12.60
C ALA A 296 -27.34 -1.55 -13.85
N SER A 297 -26.15 -0.96 -13.68
CA SER A 297 -25.30 -0.51 -14.79
C SER A 297 -24.90 -1.66 -15.69
N ASP A 298 -24.38 -2.76 -15.13
CA ASP A 298 -23.96 -3.93 -15.91
C ASP A 298 -25.16 -4.63 -16.56
N TYR A 299 -26.27 -4.76 -15.84
CA TYR A 299 -27.53 -5.30 -16.38
C TYR A 299 -28.00 -4.48 -17.59
N ASN A 300 -28.07 -3.15 -17.47
CA ASN A 300 -28.52 -2.29 -18.55
C ASN A 300 -27.61 -2.41 -19.77
N LYS A 301 -26.29 -2.36 -19.57
CA LYS A 301 -25.31 -2.48 -20.65
C LYS A 301 -25.42 -3.79 -21.41
N TYR A 302 -25.47 -4.92 -20.70
CA TYR A 302 -25.33 -6.24 -21.35
C TYR A 302 -26.66 -6.96 -21.63
N ILE A 303 -27.74 -6.64 -20.93
CA ILE A 303 -29.08 -7.22 -21.14
C ILE A 303 -29.98 -6.26 -21.93
N THR A 304 -30.12 -5.02 -21.46
CA THR A 304 -31.05 -4.05 -22.08
C THR A 304 -30.50 -3.52 -23.40
N GLU A 305 -29.27 -3.03 -23.41
CA GLU A 305 -28.60 -2.45 -24.58
C GLU A 305 -27.92 -3.49 -25.47
N LYS A 306 -27.78 -4.73 -24.97
CA LYS A 306 -27.16 -5.86 -25.68
C LYS A 306 -25.76 -5.55 -26.21
N ALA A 307 -24.96 -4.81 -25.42
CA ALA A 307 -23.57 -4.54 -25.77
C ALA A 307 -22.81 -5.85 -26.03
N SER A 308 -22.07 -5.90 -27.15
CA SER A 308 -21.19 -7.01 -27.49
C SER A 308 -19.97 -7.08 -26.54
N GLY A 309 -19.28 -8.23 -26.52
CA GLY A 309 -18.03 -8.39 -25.76
C GLY A 309 -18.21 -8.65 -24.26
N TYR A 310 -19.38 -9.17 -23.86
CA TYR A 310 -19.63 -9.58 -22.47
C TYR A 310 -18.63 -10.66 -22.02
N ASP A 311 -18.45 -11.72 -22.80
CA ASP A 311 -17.55 -12.83 -22.47
C ASP A 311 -16.11 -12.35 -22.31
N ASP A 312 -15.65 -11.48 -23.22
CA ASP A 312 -14.34 -10.83 -23.14
C ASP A 312 -14.18 -10.01 -21.86
N ALA A 313 -15.23 -9.29 -21.44
CA ALA A 313 -15.20 -8.50 -20.22
C ALA A 313 -15.05 -9.40 -18.99
N VAL A 314 -15.81 -10.50 -18.93
CA VAL A 314 -15.71 -11.50 -17.86
C VAL A 314 -14.32 -12.14 -17.81
N LEU A 315 -13.77 -12.53 -18.96
CA LEU A 315 -12.47 -13.22 -19.02
C LEU A 315 -11.26 -12.30 -18.79
N LYS A 316 -11.36 -11.01 -19.12
CA LYS A 316 -10.26 -10.05 -18.94
C LYS A 316 -10.18 -9.51 -17.52
N ASP A 317 -11.32 -9.13 -16.95
CA ASP A 317 -11.36 -8.50 -15.63
C ASP A 317 -12.75 -8.63 -14.99
N VAL A 318 -13.04 -9.83 -14.50
CA VAL A 318 -14.27 -10.14 -13.76
C VAL A 318 -14.50 -9.25 -12.54
N SER A 319 -13.45 -8.62 -11.99
CA SER A 319 -13.58 -7.71 -10.83
C SER A 319 -14.34 -6.42 -11.16
N LYS A 320 -14.44 -6.08 -12.45
CA LYS A 320 -15.19 -4.92 -12.94
C LYS A 320 -16.66 -5.20 -13.23
N LEU A 321 -17.09 -6.46 -13.15
CA LEU A 321 -18.49 -6.85 -13.35
C LEU A 321 -19.16 -7.18 -12.02
N ASN A 322 -20.41 -6.77 -11.91
CA ASN A 322 -21.28 -6.95 -10.74
C ASN A 322 -22.57 -7.72 -11.12
N TYR A 323 -22.85 -7.85 -12.42
CA TYR A 323 -23.93 -8.68 -12.94
C TYR A 323 -23.40 -9.76 -13.89
N PHE A 324 -23.91 -10.98 -13.72
CA PHE A 324 -23.62 -12.13 -14.57
C PHE A 324 -24.89 -12.65 -15.27
N LYS A 325 -24.81 -12.94 -16.57
CA LYS A 325 -25.93 -13.49 -17.34
C LYS A 325 -26.37 -14.85 -16.80
N ALA A 326 -27.68 -15.07 -16.70
CA ALA A 326 -28.25 -16.33 -16.20
C ALA A 326 -28.36 -17.44 -17.26
N ALA A 327 -28.19 -17.11 -18.55
CA ALA A 327 -28.28 -18.05 -19.66
C ALA A 327 -27.12 -17.86 -20.62
N GLY A 328 -26.72 -18.95 -21.30
CA GLY A 328 -25.58 -19.01 -22.20
C GLY A 328 -24.34 -19.55 -21.50
N THR A 329 -23.19 -18.92 -21.73
CA THR A 329 -21.90 -19.31 -21.18
C THR A 329 -21.90 -19.25 -19.65
N GLU A 330 -21.56 -20.38 -19.03
CA GLU A 330 -21.30 -20.50 -17.61
C GLU A 330 -19.84 -20.17 -17.32
N TYR A 331 -19.57 -19.44 -16.24
CA TYR A 331 -18.21 -19.04 -15.87
C TYR A 331 -17.85 -19.55 -14.48
N PHE A 332 -16.58 -19.87 -14.29
CA PHE A 332 -16.06 -20.35 -13.03
C PHE A 332 -14.60 -19.96 -12.81
N TYR A 333 -14.23 -19.88 -11.55
CA TYR A 333 -12.89 -19.60 -11.09
C TYR A 333 -12.05 -20.87 -11.00
N VAL A 334 -10.80 -20.78 -11.41
CA VAL A 334 -9.78 -21.80 -11.19
C VAL A 334 -8.48 -21.16 -10.71
N SER A 335 -7.79 -21.87 -9.84
CA SER A 335 -6.42 -21.58 -9.44
C SER A 335 -5.50 -22.70 -9.91
N HIS A 336 -4.20 -22.43 -9.97
CA HIS A 336 -3.23 -23.47 -10.30
C HIS A 336 -1.85 -23.19 -9.71
N ILE A 337 -1.03 -24.23 -9.73
CA ILE A 337 0.41 -24.16 -9.54
C ILE A 337 1.05 -24.70 -10.81
N LEU A 338 1.98 -23.94 -11.40
CA LEU A 338 2.74 -24.29 -12.60
C LEU A 338 4.20 -24.59 -12.22
N ALA A 339 4.66 -25.79 -12.58
CA ALA A 339 6.08 -26.10 -12.74
C ALA A 339 6.45 -25.73 -14.17
N LYS A 340 7.19 -24.64 -14.32
CA LYS A 340 7.43 -23.97 -15.59
C LYS A 340 8.69 -24.50 -16.25
N PHE A 341 8.68 -24.59 -17.58
CA PHE A 341 9.92 -24.78 -18.32
C PHE A 341 10.88 -23.61 -18.08
N SER A 342 12.16 -23.92 -17.84
CA SER A 342 13.24 -22.94 -17.95
C SER A 342 13.24 -22.34 -19.36
N LYS A 343 13.93 -21.21 -19.55
CA LYS A 343 14.02 -20.57 -20.87
C LYS A 343 14.61 -21.51 -21.93
N GLU A 344 15.61 -22.30 -21.55
CA GLU A 344 16.26 -23.30 -22.39
C GLU A 344 15.32 -24.46 -22.71
N GLN A 345 14.59 -24.95 -21.70
CA GLN A 345 13.60 -26.00 -21.88
C GLN A 345 12.44 -25.54 -22.78
N GLN A 346 11.98 -24.29 -22.64
CA GLN A 346 10.94 -23.71 -23.49
C GLN A 346 11.40 -23.62 -24.94
N ASN A 347 12.64 -23.14 -25.18
CA ASN A 347 13.20 -23.08 -26.53
C ASN A 347 13.29 -24.47 -27.17
N GLU A 348 13.70 -25.48 -26.42
CA GLU A 348 13.78 -26.87 -26.91
C GLU A 348 12.39 -27.45 -27.16
N TYR A 349 11.40 -27.13 -26.31
CA TYR A 349 10.00 -27.52 -26.52
C TYR A 349 9.43 -26.91 -27.80
N ASP A 350 9.63 -25.61 -28.00
CA ASP A 350 9.15 -24.88 -29.17
C ASP A 350 9.79 -25.43 -30.46
N GLU A 351 11.09 -25.74 -30.41
CA GLU A 351 11.82 -26.35 -31.52
C GLU A 351 11.34 -27.77 -31.85
N CYS A 352 11.12 -28.60 -30.84
CA CYS A 352 10.54 -29.93 -31.02
C CYS A 352 9.13 -29.84 -31.62
N THR A 353 8.33 -28.87 -31.18
CA THR A 353 6.98 -28.62 -31.71
C THR A 353 7.01 -28.22 -33.19
N LYS A 354 7.95 -27.36 -33.60
CA LYS A 354 8.18 -27.03 -35.02
C LYS A 354 8.56 -28.27 -35.83
N CYS A 355 9.45 -29.12 -35.31
CA CYS A 355 9.83 -30.37 -35.99
C CYS A 355 8.63 -31.30 -36.19
N ILE A 356 7.73 -31.42 -35.20
CA ILE A 356 6.52 -32.24 -35.28
C ILE A 356 5.54 -31.70 -36.35
N LYS A 357 5.47 -30.38 -36.51
CA LYS A 357 4.66 -29.72 -37.54
C LYS A 357 5.30 -29.71 -38.93
N GLY A 358 6.55 -30.17 -39.06
CA GLY A 358 7.32 -30.09 -40.31
C GLY A 358 7.83 -28.68 -40.63
N GLU A 359 7.86 -27.79 -39.65
CA GLU A 359 8.35 -26.40 -39.76
C GLU A 359 9.85 -26.28 -39.47
N SER A 360 10.49 -27.36 -39.00
CA SER A 360 11.93 -27.47 -38.75
C SER A 360 12.42 -28.90 -39.06
N ASP A 361 13.67 -29.03 -39.48
CA ASP A 361 14.37 -30.28 -39.78
C ASP A 361 15.45 -30.64 -38.76
N LYS A 362 15.58 -29.87 -37.67
CA LYS A 362 16.58 -30.09 -36.62
C LYS A 362 16.51 -31.51 -36.01
N TYR A 363 15.30 -32.03 -35.82
CA TYR A 363 15.05 -33.37 -35.29
C TYR A 363 14.02 -34.13 -36.15
N THR A 364 14.13 -35.46 -36.17
CA THR A 364 13.03 -36.29 -36.68
C THR A 364 11.83 -36.21 -35.72
N VAL A 365 10.62 -36.42 -36.22
CA VAL A 365 9.38 -36.37 -35.42
C VAL A 365 9.44 -37.30 -34.19
N GLY A 366 9.99 -38.50 -34.34
CA GLY A 366 10.15 -39.45 -33.24
C GLY A 366 11.09 -38.95 -32.14
N VAL A 367 12.22 -38.34 -32.53
CA VAL A 367 13.19 -37.76 -31.59
C VAL A 367 12.61 -36.53 -30.90
N ALA A 368 11.91 -35.66 -31.63
CA ALA A 368 11.24 -34.49 -31.07
C ALA A 368 10.21 -34.87 -30.00
N LYS A 369 9.38 -35.90 -30.26
CA LYS A 369 8.43 -36.43 -29.27
C LYS A 369 9.14 -36.97 -28.02
N ALA A 370 10.19 -37.77 -28.19
CA ALA A 370 10.94 -38.33 -27.07
C ALA A 370 11.61 -37.23 -26.21
N LYS A 371 12.10 -36.15 -26.85
CA LYS A 371 12.65 -34.99 -26.14
C LYS A 371 11.60 -34.25 -25.34
N ILE A 372 10.40 -34.04 -25.87
CA ILE A 372 9.29 -33.44 -25.12
C ILE A 372 8.97 -34.27 -23.88
N GLU A 373 8.92 -35.60 -23.99
CA GLU A 373 8.72 -36.49 -22.82
C GLU A 373 9.83 -36.34 -21.78
N GLN A 374 11.09 -36.22 -22.21
CA GLN A 374 12.21 -35.96 -21.30
C GLN A 374 12.11 -34.59 -20.61
N LEU A 375 11.66 -33.55 -21.31
CA LEU A 375 11.44 -32.24 -20.71
C LEU A 375 10.41 -32.33 -19.58
N TYR A 376 9.28 -33.01 -19.79
CA TYR A 376 8.29 -33.23 -18.74
C TYR A 376 8.81 -34.09 -17.59
N ALA A 377 9.59 -35.13 -17.88
CA ALA A 377 10.17 -36.01 -16.85
C ALA A 377 11.18 -35.30 -15.94
N ASN A 378 11.84 -34.25 -16.45
CA ASN A 378 12.85 -33.48 -15.72
C ASN A 378 12.29 -32.27 -14.97
N LEU A 379 10.99 -31.98 -15.08
CA LEU A 379 10.36 -30.88 -14.37
C LEU A 379 10.20 -31.17 -12.87
N ALA A 380 10.42 -30.14 -12.07
CA ALA A 380 10.20 -30.15 -10.62
C ALA A 380 9.74 -28.75 -10.19
N PHE A 381 9.02 -28.68 -9.08
CA PHE A 381 8.63 -27.39 -8.49
C PHE A 381 9.77 -26.84 -7.64
N PRO A 382 10.11 -25.56 -7.74
CA PRO A 382 10.96 -24.90 -6.76
C PRO A 382 10.24 -24.83 -5.41
N VAL A 383 11.00 -24.91 -4.31
CA VAL A 383 10.45 -24.81 -2.96
C VAL A 383 10.72 -23.43 -2.38
N ARG A 384 9.66 -22.78 -1.88
CA ARG A 384 9.76 -21.58 -1.06
C ARG A 384 9.34 -21.87 0.37
N GLN A 385 9.95 -21.18 1.31
CA GLN A 385 9.58 -21.23 2.73
C GLN A 385 9.17 -19.84 3.21
N TYR A 386 8.10 -19.78 4.00
CA TYR A 386 7.68 -18.54 4.63
C TYR A 386 8.66 -18.15 5.74
N ASN A 387 9.21 -16.95 5.65
CA ASN A 387 10.07 -16.35 6.65
C ASN A 387 9.25 -15.36 7.50
N GLU A 388 8.98 -15.73 8.75
CA GLU A 388 8.18 -14.92 9.68
C GLU A 388 8.81 -13.54 9.97
N THR A 389 10.15 -13.45 9.94
CA THR A 389 10.87 -12.20 10.20
C THR A 389 10.70 -11.21 9.07
N THR A 390 10.80 -11.69 7.83
CA THR A 390 10.73 -10.82 6.63
C THR A 390 9.30 -10.64 6.13
N GLY A 391 8.40 -11.56 6.48
CA GLY A 391 7.02 -11.65 5.98
C GLY A 391 6.96 -12.07 4.51
N LYS A 392 7.96 -12.81 4.01
CA LYS A 392 8.10 -13.19 2.61
C LYS A 392 8.25 -14.70 2.46
N TRP A 393 7.84 -15.21 1.30
CA TRP A 393 8.20 -16.55 0.83
C TRP A 393 9.53 -16.47 0.09
N GLU A 394 10.54 -17.16 0.61
CA GLU A 394 11.92 -17.11 0.13
C GLU A 394 12.32 -18.46 -0.46
N GLU A 395 13.03 -18.46 -1.59
CA GLU A 395 13.50 -19.69 -2.23
C GLU A 395 14.52 -20.40 -1.34
N THR A 396 14.37 -21.72 -1.21
CA THR A 396 15.29 -22.54 -0.41
C THR A 396 16.45 -23.10 -1.24
N GLY A 397 16.38 -23.00 -2.57
CA GLY A 397 17.27 -23.70 -3.50
C GLY A 397 16.94 -25.19 -3.68
N GLU A 398 15.94 -25.70 -2.98
CA GLU A 398 15.46 -27.08 -3.14
C GLU A 398 14.39 -27.17 -4.23
N THR A 399 14.24 -28.38 -4.80
CA THR A 399 13.16 -28.70 -5.73
C THR A 399 12.41 -29.95 -5.27
N LYS A 400 11.14 -30.07 -5.67
CA LYS A 400 10.28 -31.19 -5.33
C LYS A 400 9.60 -31.74 -6.58
N SER A 401 9.54 -33.07 -6.68
CA SER A 401 8.94 -33.72 -7.85
C SER A 401 7.45 -33.39 -7.99
N LEU A 402 6.94 -33.39 -9.23
CA LEU A 402 5.56 -33.07 -9.54
C LEU A 402 4.55 -33.90 -8.73
N LYS A 403 4.79 -35.21 -8.64
CA LYS A 403 3.95 -36.15 -7.88
C LYS A 403 3.98 -35.90 -6.38
N ALA A 404 5.14 -35.52 -5.82
CA ALA A 404 5.27 -35.25 -4.40
C ALA A 404 4.53 -33.97 -3.99
N VAL A 405 4.58 -32.92 -4.82
CA VAL A 405 3.78 -31.69 -4.60
C VAL A 405 2.30 -31.98 -4.73
N LEU A 406 1.87 -32.69 -5.78
CA LEU A 406 0.46 -33.06 -5.94
C LEU A 406 -0.08 -33.85 -4.73
N GLN A 407 0.70 -34.80 -4.21
CA GLN A 407 0.30 -35.57 -3.03
C GLN A 407 0.22 -34.69 -1.78
N GLU A 408 1.15 -33.73 -1.60
CA GLU A 408 1.10 -32.78 -0.50
C GLU A 408 -0.15 -31.90 -0.57
N VAL A 409 -0.50 -31.40 -1.76
CA VAL A 409 -1.75 -30.66 -2.01
C VAL A 409 -2.95 -31.52 -1.63
N LYS A 410 -3.07 -32.73 -2.19
CA LYS A 410 -4.20 -33.65 -1.91
C LYS A 410 -4.37 -33.93 -0.42
N LEU A 411 -3.27 -34.24 0.28
CA LEU A 411 -3.29 -34.52 1.71
C LEU A 411 -3.71 -33.30 2.52
N LYS A 412 -3.18 -32.12 2.21
CA LYS A 412 -3.50 -30.89 2.92
C LYS A 412 -4.96 -30.48 2.71
N LEU A 413 -5.47 -30.51 1.48
CA LEU A 413 -6.88 -30.19 1.19
C LEU A 413 -7.84 -31.17 1.88
N ALA A 414 -7.47 -32.46 1.99
CA ALA A 414 -8.28 -33.45 2.70
C ALA A 414 -8.45 -33.12 4.21
N THR A 415 -7.48 -32.44 4.83
CA THR A 415 -7.58 -32.04 6.25
C THR A 415 -8.67 -31.00 6.53
N ALA A 416 -9.13 -30.27 5.51
CA ALA A 416 -10.21 -29.30 5.62
C ALA A 416 -11.62 -29.92 5.61
N GLY A 417 -11.74 -31.22 5.35
CA GLY A 417 -13.03 -31.91 5.30
C GLY A 417 -13.97 -31.32 4.24
N ASP A 418 -15.15 -30.87 4.66
CA ASP A 418 -16.16 -30.23 3.79
C ASP A 418 -16.06 -28.69 3.77
N ASP A 419 -15.11 -28.07 4.48
CA ASP A 419 -14.93 -26.61 4.44
C ASP A 419 -14.23 -26.18 3.14
N GLU A 420 -15.05 -25.90 2.13
CA GLU A 420 -14.68 -25.40 0.81
C GLU A 420 -13.76 -24.16 0.86
N TYR A 421 -13.99 -23.23 1.79
CA TYR A 421 -13.20 -22.01 1.89
C TYR A 421 -11.84 -22.27 2.53
N LEU A 422 -11.76 -23.17 3.52
CA LEU A 422 -10.50 -23.59 4.10
C LEU A 422 -9.64 -24.36 3.08
N LYS A 423 -10.26 -25.14 2.18
CA LYS A 423 -9.54 -25.76 1.05
C LYS A 423 -8.90 -24.72 0.15
N ALA A 424 -9.64 -23.67 -0.23
CA ALA A 424 -9.10 -22.58 -1.04
C ALA A 424 -7.98 -21.82 -0.31
N GLU A 425 -8.13 -21.56 0.99
CA GLU A 425 -7.10 -20.91 1.84
C GLU A 425 -5.80 -21.74 1.86
N TYR A 426 -5.90 -23.07 2.00
CA TYR A 426 -4.76 -23.98 1.91
C TYR A 426 -4.14 -24.03 0.52
N PHE A 427 -4.95 -24.03 -0.54
CA PHE A 427 -4.42 -24.02 -1.90
C PHE A 427 -3.66 -22.72 -2.21
N ASP A 428 -4.15 -21.58 -1.72
CA ASP A 428 -3.49 -20.29 -1.88
C ASP A 428 -2.09 -20.29 -1.25
N GLU A 429 -1.87 -20.95 -0.11
CA GLU A 429 -0.51 -21.13 0.45
C GLU A 429 0.43 -21.84 -0.53
N PHE A 430 -0.06 -22.87 -1.22
CA PHE A 430 0.75 -23.58 -2.22
C PHE A 430 1.07 -22.75 -3.46
N VAL A 431 0.22 -21.77 -3.80
CA VAL A 431 0.51 -20.80 -4.87
C VAL A 431 1.77 -19.99 -4.53
N TYR A 432 1.97 -19.59 -3.28
CA TYR A 432 3.21 -18.89 -2.88
C TYR A 432 4.38 -19.86 -2.69
N LYS A 433 4.10 -21.06 -2.18
CA LYS A 433 5.13 -22.08 -1.89
C LYS A 433 5.80 -22.65 -3.13
N TYR A 434 5.04 -22.91 -4.20
CA TYR A 434 5.49 -23.70 -5.36
C TYR A 434 5.29 -23.02 -6.72
N ASN A 435 4.39 -22.05 -6.86
CA ASN A 435 4.00 -21.59 -8.20
C ASN A 435 5.11 -20.77 -8.87
N GLU A 436 5.38 -21.08 -10.14
CA GLU A 436 6.26 -20.30 -11.00
C GLU A 436 5.49 -19.36 -11.93
N ASP A 437 4.16 -19.44 -11.95
CA ASP A 437 3.30 -18.39 -12.48
C ASP A 437 3.01 -17.33 -11.40
N THR A 438 3.65 -16.17 -11.52
CA THR A 438 3.45 -15.06 -10.58
C THR A 438 2.17 -14.26 -10.87
N GLY A 439 1.50 -14.49 -12.00
CA GLY A 439 0.32 -13.72 -12.41
C GLY A 439 -0.88 -13.82 -11.46
N ILE A 440 -1.01 -14.96 -10.77
CA ILE A 440 -2.10 -15.19 -9.81
C ILE A 440 -1.78 -14.70 -8.39
N GLN A 441 -0.50 -14.43 -8.08
CA GLN A 441 -0.08 -13.98 -6.75
C GLN A 441 -0.53 -12.53 -6.50
N ASN A 442 -1.19 -12.28 -5.36
CA ASN A 442 -1.79 -10.99 -5.00
C ASN A 442 -2.81 -10.44 -6.02
N SER A 443 -3.31 -11.29 -6.92
CA SER A 443 -4.38 -10.91 -7.84
C SER A 443 -5.72 -10.80 -7.07
N ALA A 444 -6.56 -9.83 -7.42
CA ALA A 444 -7.85 -9.63 -6.76
C ALA A 444 -8.89 -10.74 -7.05
N ARG A 445 -8.61 -11.57 -8.08
CA ARG A 445 -9.48 -12.61 -8.61
C ARG A 445 -8.62 -13.73 -9.20
N ASN A 446 -9.11 -14.96 -9.07
CA ASN A 446 -8.54 -16.14 -9.75
C ASN A 446 -8.80 -16.09 -11.26
N TYR A 447 -8.16 -17.00 -12.01
CA TYR A 447 -8.43 -17.15 -13.44
C TYR A 447 -9.87 -17.58 -13.70
N VAL A 448 -10.46 -17.08 -14.78
CA VAL A 448 -11.84 -17.40 -15.18
C VAL A 448 -11.84 -18.21 -16.46
N ILE A 449 -12.65 -19.27 -16.46
CA ILE A 449 -12.94 -20.10 -17.63
C ILE A 449 -14.44 -20.02 -17.89
N GLY A 450 -14.81 -19.92 -19.17
CA GLY A 450 -16.18 -19.97 -19.64
C GLY A 450 -16.46 -21.24 -20.44
N VAL A 451 -17.65 -21.81 -20.29
CA VAL A 451 -18.13 -22.95 -21.07
C VAL A 451 -19.58 -22.76 -21.46
N ASP A 452 -19.89 -22.97 -22.74
CA ASP A 452 -21.25 -23.00 -23.26
C ASP A 452 -21.58 -24.42 -23.75
N TYR A 453 -22.36 -25.15 -22.95
CA TYR A 453 -22.84 -26.50 -23.27
C TYR A 453 -23.99 -26.52 -24.28
N THR A 454 -24.56 -25.36 -24.62
CA THR A 454 -25.66 -25.27 -25.61
C THR A 454 -25.15 -25.15 -27.04
N THR A 455 -23.89 -24.74 -27.21
CA THR A 455 -23.26 -24.54 -28.52
C THR A 455 -22.06 -25.48 -28.69
N PRO A 456 -22.14 -26.54 -29.52
CA PRO A 456 -21.01 -27.43 -29.78
C PRO A 456 -19.89 -26.77 -30.60
N ASP A 457 -18.62 -27.04 -30.24
CA ASP A 457 -17.47 -26.66 -31.07
C ASP A 457 -17.15 -27.76 -32.09
N THR A 458 -17.67 -27.56 -33.30
CA THR A 458 -17.48 -28.49 -34.42
C THR A 458 -16.03 -28.62 -34.90
N LYS A 459 -15.17 -27.63 -34.65
CA LYS A 459 -13.75 -27.70 -35.04
C LYS A 459 -12.95 -28.56 -34.09
N LYS A 460 -13.30 -28.51 -32.80
CA LYS A 460 -12.66 -29.32 -31.75
C LYS A 460 -13.34 -30.66 -31.52
N GLY A 461 -14.55 -30.84 -32.06
CA GLY A 461 -15.34 -32.06 -31.87
C GLY A 461 -15.90 -32.21 -30.45
N THR A 462 -16.01 -31.12 -29.70
CA THR A 462 -16.54 -31.12 -28.34
C THR A 462 -18.04 -30.78 -28.34
N PRO A 463 -18.84 -31.34 -27.42
CA PRO A 463 -20.26 -31.05 -27.32
C PRO A 463 -20.55 -29.65 -26.70
N TYR A 464 -19.51 -28.85 -26.49
CA TYR A 464 -19.56 -27.51 -25.90
C TYR A 464 -18.54 -26.59 -26.58
N THR A 465 -18.73 -25.29 -26.39
CA THR A 465 -17.78 -24.23 -26.76
C THR A 465 -17.07 -23.73 -25.51
N SER A 466 -15.74 -23.61 -25.55
CA SER A 466 -14.94 -23.08 -24.45
C SER A 466 -14.51 -21.64 -24.70
N HIS A 467 -14.55 -20.80 -23.67
CA HIS A 467 -14.12 -19.41 -23.69
C HIS A 467 -13.04 -19.21 -22.63
N SER A 468 -11.81 -18.92 -23.06
CA SER A 468 -10.65 -18.88 -22.16
C SER A 468 -9.50 -18.10 -22.78
N ASN A 469 -8.77 -17.36 -21.93
CA ASN A 469 -7.48 -16.75 -22.29
C ASN A 469 -6.29 -17.69 -22.02
N MET A 470 -6.56 -18.90 -21.53
CA MET A 470 -5.56 -19.91 -21.18
C MET A 470 -5.34 -20.89 -22.33
N VAL A 471 -4.21 -21.58 -22.30
CA VAL A 471 -3.90 -22.63 -23.28
C VAL A 471 -4.90 -23.78 -23.23
N GLU A 472 -5.05 -24.47 -24.35
CA GLU A 472 -6.08 -25.49 -24.53
C GLU A 472 -6.01 -26.64 -23.51
N PRO A 473 -4.84 -27.24 -23.20
CA PRO A 473 -4.78 -28.29 -22.17
C PRO A 473 -5.25 -27.81 -20.79
N PHE A 474 -4.91 -26.59 -20.41
CA PHE A 474 -5.36 -25.97 -19.18
C PHE A 474 -6.89 -25.79 -19.19
N THR A 475 -7.42 -25.23 -20.28
CA THR A 475 -8.85 -24.97 -20.43
C THR A 475 -9.68 -26.25 -20.37
N ASN A 476 -9.23 -27.31 -21.06
CA ASN A 476 -9.93 -28.59 -21.07
C ASN A 476 -9.91 -29.25 -19.69
N ALA A 477 -8.78 -29.22 -18.98
CA ALA A 477 -8.69 -29.72 -17.62
C ALA A 477 -9.54 -28.91 -16.62
N ALA A 478 -9.60 -27.58 -16.79
CA ALA A 478 -10.46 -26.71 -16.01
C ALA A 478 -11.96 -27.01 -16.22
N ILE A 479 -12.39 -27.23 -17.47
CA ILE A 479 -13.77 -27.65 -17.77
C ILE A 479 -14.07 -29.04 -17.22
N SER A 480 -13.09 -29.96 -17.28
CA SER A 480 -13.23 -31.29 -16.71
C SER A 480 -13.42 -31.26 -15.19
N VAL A 481 -12.64 -30.44 -14.46
CA VAL A 481 -12.83 -30.31 -13.01
C VAL A 481 -14.16 -29.62 -12.68
N TYR A 482 -14.63 -28.66 -13.48
CA TYR A 482 -15.94 -28.02 -13.32
C TYR A 482 -17.11 -29.01 -13.37
N ASN A 483 -16.97 -30.11 -14.12
CA ASN A 483 -17.89 -31.25 -14.13
C ASN A 483 -19.36 -30.84 -14.32
N ASN A 484 -19.62 -30.01 -15.35
CA ASN A 484 -20.97 -29.49 -15.66
C ASN A 484 -21.67 -28.86 -14.43
N GLY A 485 -20.91 -28.08 -13.65
CA GLY A 485 -21.42 -27.36 -12.50
C GLY A 485 -21.55 -28.17 -11.20
N ASN A 486 -21.07 -29.41 -11.17
CA ASN A 486 -21.10 -30.29 -9.99
C ASN A 486 -19.83 -30.21 -9.11
N ALA A 487 -18.82 -29.44 -9.53
CA ALA A 487 -17.59 -29.26 -8.78
C ALA A 487 -17.80 -28.51 -7.45
N LYS A 488 -16.99 -28.86 -6.46
CA LYS A 488 -16.87 -28.17 -5.17
C LYS A 488 -15.51 -27.50 -5.06
N VAL A 489 -15.45 -26.36 -4.36
CA VAL A 489 -14.18 -25.64 -4.17
C VAL A 489 -13.14 -26.57 -3.54
N GLY A 490 -11.94 -26.59 -4.12
CA GLY A 490 -10.86 -27.50 -3.73
C GLY A 490 -10.82 -28.81 -4.53
N ASP A 491 -11.78 -29.08 -5.41
CA ASP A 491 -11.68 -30.20 -6.34
C ASP A 491 -10.46 -29.99 -7.27
N ILE A 492 -9.60 -31.01 -7.34
CA ILE A 492 -8.40 -31.02 -8.19
C ILE A 492 -8.74 -31.78 -9.47
N TYR A 493 -8.27 -31.31 -10.62
CA TYR A 493 -8.36 -32.08 -11.86
C TYR A 493 -7.81 -33.50 -11.66
N SER A 494 -8.48 -34.50 -12.24
CA SER A 494 -8.01 -35.88 -12.26
C SER A 494 -8.60 -36.59 -13.46
N SER A 495 -7.77 -37.29 -14.23
CA SER A 495 -8.18 -38.22 -15.28
C SER A 495 -7.47 -39.56 -15.10
N GLU A 496 -7.95 -40.60 -15.79
CA GLU A 496 -7.32 -41.94 -15.78
C GLU A 496 -5.85 -41.90 -16.23
N ASP A 497 -5.52 -41.01 -17.17
CA ASP A 497 -4.19 -40.89 -17.77
C ASP A 497 -3.27 -39.90 -17.02
N ASP A 498 -3.81 -38.82 -16.44
CA ASP A 498 -3.00 -37.70 -15.94
C ASP A 498 -2.95 -37.54 -14.42
N VAL A 499 -3.69 -38.31 -13.62
CA VAL A 499 -3.64 -38.37 -12.13
C VAL A 499 -3.67 -37.02 -11.38
N GLY A 500 -3.97 -35.91 -12.07
CA GLY A 500 -3.95 -34.52 -11.57
C GLY A 500 -2.75 -33.65 -11.96
N LEU A 501 -2.00 -34.05 -13.00
CA LEU A 501 -0.91 -33.28 -13.60
C LEU A 501 -1.24 -32.94 -15.06
N VAL A 502 -1.50 -31.66 -15.35
CA VAL A 502 -1.89 -31.20 -16.69
C VAL A 502 -0.68 -30.72 -17.45
N ARG A 503 -0.28 -31.41 -18.52
CA ARG A 503 0.83 -31.00 -19.39
C ARG A 503 0.39 -29.88 -20.34
N SER A 504 1.21 -28.84 -20.46
CA SER A 504 1.02 -27.75 -21.42
C SER A 504 2.34 -27.39 -22.09
N ASN A 505 2.29 -26.48 -23.07
CA ASN A 505 3.48 -25.93 -23.70
C ASN A 505 4.33 -25.03 -22.78
N TYR A 506 3.86 -24.74 -21.57
CA TYR A 506 4.60 -23.96 -20.57
C TYR A 506 5.17 -24.82 -19.43
N GLY A 507 4.78 -26.09 -19.34
CA GLY A 507 5.21 -27.01 -18.29
C GLY A 507 4.05 -27.87 -17.77
N VAL A 508 3.99 -28.08 -16.45
CA VAL A 508 2.95 -28.93 -15.83
C VAL A 508 2.17 -28.16 -14.77
N HIS A 509 0.84 -28.23 -14.86
CA HIS A 509 -0.09 -27.56 -13.95
C HIS A 509 -0.74 -28.56 -12.99
N ILE A 510 -0.96 -28.11 -11.74
CA ILE A 510 -1.95 -28.68 -10.82
C ILE A 510 -3.10 -27.67 -10.76
N ILE A 511 -4.29 -28.05 -11.23
CA ILE A 511 -5.45 -27.16 -11.35
C ILE A 511 -6.49 -27.48 -10.27
N VAL A 512 -6.99 -26.45 -9.61
CA VAL A 512 -8.01 -26.52 -8.58
C VAL A 512 -9.19 -25.63 -8.93
N TYR A 513 -10.39 -26.15 -8.71
CA TYR A 513 -11.64 -25.39 -8.86
C TYR A 513 -11.87 -24.48 -7.65
N GLU A 514 -12.24 -23.22 -7.91
CA GLU A 514 -12.31 -22.14 -6.92
C GLU A 514 -13.70 -21.49 -6.83
N GLY A 515 -14.72 -22.10 -7.45
CA GLY A 515 -16.12 -21.70 -7.33
C GLY A 515 -16.72 -21.12 -8.61
N LYS A 516 -18.05 -20.95 -8.62
CA LYS A 516 -18.79 -20.38 -9.75
C LYS A 516 -18.65 -18.86 -9.79
N VAL A 517 -18.56 -18.31 -10.99
CA VAL A 517 -18.75 -16.88 -11.24
C VAL A 517 -20.25 -16.69 -11.44
N GLN A 518 -20.93 -16.14 -10.42
CA GLN A 518 -22.38 -16.04 -10.41
C GLN A 518 -22.86 -14.78 -9.69
N ASN A 519 -24.11 -14.39 -9.95
CA ASN A 519 -24.75 -13.33 -9.19
C ASN A 519 -24.90 -13.75 -7.73
N LEU A 520 -24.65 -12.79 -6.84
CA LEU A 520 -24.83 -12.99 -5.40
C LEU A 520 -26.31 -13.05 -5.01
N PHE A 521 -27.16 -12.35 -5.75
CA PHE A 521 -28.61 -12.30 -5.55
C PHE A 521 -29.35 -12.92 -6.74
N THR A 522 -30.50 -13.51 -6.45
CA THR A 522 -31.43 -14.03 -7.47
C THR A 522 -32.42 -12.95 -7.90
N GLY A 523 -33.09 -13.15 -9.05
CA GLY A 523 -34.15 -12.25 -9.50
C GLY A 523 -33.69 -10.85 -9.91
N ILE A 524 -32.43 -10.66 -10.28
CA ILE A 524 -31.92 -9.37 -10.75
C ILE A 524 -32.58 -8.98 -12.07
N ASP A 525 -33.30 -7.86 -12.04
CA ASP A 525 -33.92 -7.22 -13.19
C ASP A 525 -33.70 -5.70 -13.19
N LYS A 526 -34.33 -4.98 -14.11
CA LYS A 526 -34.25 -3.50 -14.22
C LYS A 526 -34.72 -2.75 -12.96
N ASN A 527 -35.45 -3.40 -12.07
CA ASN A 527 -36.00 -2.86 -10.83
C ASN A 527 -35.35 -3.47 -9.58
N PHE A 528 -34.21 -4.17 -9.74
CA PHE A 528 -33.49 -4.82 -8.65
C PHE A 528 -33.25 -3.84 -7.49
N LYS A 529 -33.66 -4.23 -6.29
CA LYS A 529 -33.51 -3.45 -5.06
C LYS A 529 -33.07 -4.33 -3.92
N LEU A 530 -32.15 -3.80 -3.11
CA LEU A 530 -31.72 -4.42 -1.88
C LEU A 530 -32.40 -3.80 -0.66
N SER A 531 -32.62 -4.63 0.35
CA SER A 531 -33.03 -4.25 1.69
C SER A 531 -31.81 -4.14 2.62
N THR A 532 -31.99 -3.51 3.78
CA THR A 532 -30.91 -3.42 4.78
C THR A 532 -30.39 -4.77 5.26
N LYS A 533 -31.20 -5.85 5.18
CA LYS A 533 -30.78 -7.20 5.57
C LYS A 533 -29.80 -7.84 4.59
N ASP A 534 -29.82 -7.41 3.33
CA ASP A 534 -28.97 -7.96 2.27
C ASP A 534 -27.48 -7.60 2.46
N ILE A 535 -27.16 -6.69 3.39
CA ILE A 535 -25.79 -6.36 3.77
C ILE A 535 -25.03 -7.58 4.32
N GLU A 536 -25.71 -8.51 4.98
CA GLU A 536 -25.10 -9.76 5.47
C GLU A 536 -24.56 -10.60 4.32
N MET A 537 -25.29 -10.64 3.20
CA MET A 537 -24.86 -11.39 2.03
C MET A 537 -23.61 -10.77 1.42
N LEU A 538 -23.50 -9.43 1.39
CA LEU A 538 -22.31 -8.72 0.89
C LEU A 538 -21.06 -8.93 1.78
N ASP A 539 -21.24 -9.22 3.07
CA ASP A 539 -20.16 -9.50 4.05
C ASP A 539 -19.93 -11.01 4.28
N SER A 540 -20.66 -11.87 3.57
CA SER A 540 -20.61 -13.32 3.74
C SER A 540 -19.39 -13.98 3.07
N LYS A 541 -19.10 -15.24 3.42
CA LYS A 541 -18.08 -16.05 2.74
C LYS A 541 -18.39 -16.22 1.24
N GLN A 542 -19.68 -16.23 0.86
CA GLN A 542 -20.14 -16.34 -0.53
C GLN A 542 -19.83 -15.07 -1.35
N ALA A 543 -19.70 -13.93 -0.69
CA ALA A 543 -19.30 -12.67 -1.30
C ALA A 543 -17.78 -12.43 -1.29
N ARG A 544 -16.97 -13.43 -0.89
CA ARG A 544 -15.52 -13.34 -0.99
C ARG A 544 -15.10 -13.11 -2.42
N LEU A 545 -14.20 -12.15 -2.59
CA LEU A 545 -13.57 -11.79 -3.85
C LEU A 545 -12.78 -12.96 -4.45
N LYS A 546 -12.11 -13.73 -3.59
CA LYS A 546 -11.42 -14.98 -3.90
C LYS A 546 -11.71 -15.94 -2.76
N ALA A 547 -12.05 -17.19 -3.05
CA ALA A 547 -12.52 -18.13 -2.03
C ALA A 547 -11.51 -18.30 -0.88
N GLY A 548 -10.21 -18.33 -1.21
CA GLY A 548 -9.10 -18.46 -0.26
C GLY A 548 -8.69 -17.16 0.46
N GLU A 549 -9.41 -16.06 0.27
CA GLU A 549 -9.12 -14.77 0.91
C GLU A 549 -10.31 -14.26 1.72
N SER A 550 -10.05 -13.41 2.71
CA SER A 550 -11.10 -12.85 3.60
C SER A 550 -11.83 -11.65 3.01
N LYS A 551 -11.32 -11.04 1.93
CA LYS A 551 -11.90 -9.81 1.37
C LYS A 551 -13.23 -10.10 0.69
N THR A 552 -14.28 -9.37 1.08
CA THR A 552 -15.65 -9.51 0.55
C THR A 552 -16.04 -8.38 -0.42
N ILE A 553 -17.24 -8.47 -1.02
CA ILE A 553 -17.82 -7.35 -1.79
C ILE A 553 -18.12 -6.16 -0.88
N PHE A 554 -18.58 -6.39 0.36
CA PHE A 554 -18.73 -5.34 1.37
C PHE A 554 -17.41 -4.58 1.57
N ASP A 555 -16.31 -5.31 1.81
CA ASP A 555 -14.99 -4.74 1.98
C ASP A 555 -14.55 -3.91 0.77
N ALA A 556 -14.76 -4.43 -0.44
CA ALA A 556 -14.38 -3.75 -1.68
C ALA A 556 -15.11 -2.41 -1.86
N ILE A 557 -16.42 -2.40 -1.61
CA ILE A 557 -17.25 -1.19 -1.72
C ILE A 557 -16.93 -0.21 -0.58
N PHE A 558 -16.72 -0.71 0.65
CA PHE A 558 -16.31 0.12 1.76
C PHE A 558 -14.97 0.81 1.47
N ASP A 559 -13.99 0.07 0.96
CA ASP A 559 -12.69 0.61 0.55
C ASP A 559 -12.84 1.70 -0.50
N GLU A 560 -13.64 1.47 -1.54
CA GLU A 560 -13.91 2.43 -2.62
C GLU A 560 -14.54 3.72 -2.11
N ILE A 561 -15.63 3.63 -1.34
CA ILE A 561 -16.34 4.79 -0.81
C ILE A 561 -15.42 5.66 0.06
N ASN A 562 -14.54 5.03 0.84
CA ASN A 562 -13.70 5.73 1.82
C ASN A 562 -12.34 6.17 1.25
N THR A 563 -11.95 5.74 0.04
CA THR A 563 -10.70 6.15 -0.61
C THR A 563 -10.77 7.60 -1.10
N ASP A 564 -11.93 8.06 -1.60
CA ASP A 564 -12.09 9.40 -2.19
C ASP A 564 -12.50 10.49 -1.18
N ARG A 565 -13.13 10.11 -0.06
CA ARG A 565 -13.73 11.07 0.89
C ARG A 565 -12.77 11.63 1.93
N TYR A 566 -11.58 11.06 2.11
CA TYR A 566 -10.63 11.57 3.10
C TYR A 566 -10.15 12.98 2.76
N SER A 567 -9.79 13.25 1.50
CA SER A 567 -9.35 14.58 1.06
C SER A 567 -10.46 15.63 1.16
N VAL A 568 -11.70 15.25 0.85
CA VAL A 568 -12.88 16.10 0.98
C VAL A 568 -13.17 16.41 2.46
N TYR A 569 -13.05 15.40 3.33
CA TYR A 569 -13.20 15.56 4.77
C TYR A 569 -12.12 16.43 5.40
N GLU A 570 -10.86 16.22 5.02
CA GLU A 570 -9.73 17.05 5.44
C GLU A 570 -9.99 18.51 5.06
N ASN A 571 -10.42 18.77 3.82
CA ASN A 571 -10.79 20.11 3.37
C ASN A 571 -11.96 20.71 4.15
N MET A 572 -13.05 19.96 4.38
CA MET A 572 -14.20 20.45 5.15
C MET A 572 -13.85 20.79 6.61
N ASN A 573 -13.01 19.97 7.25
CA ASN A 573 -12.55 20.28 8.61
C ASN A 573 -11.60 21.46 8.64
N LEU A 574 -10.70 21.58 7.66
CA LEU A 574 -9.81 22.75 7.55
C LEU A 574 -10.62 24.02 7.32
N GLU A 575 -11.66 23.99 6.48
CA GLU A 575 -12.58 25.11 6.30
C GLU A 575 -13.30 25.47 7.60
N LYS A 576 -13.77 24.48 8.36
CA LYS A 576 -14.36 24.69 9.69
C LYS A 576 -13.34 25.35 10.64
N LEU A 577 -12.14 24.79 10.78
CA LEU A 577 -11.09 25.35 11.64
C LEU A 577 -10.72 26.78 11.22
N ARG A 578 -10.70 27.07 9.92
CA ARG A 578 -10.49 28.42 9.38
C ARG A 578 -11.63 29.36 9.73
N SER A 579 -12.88 28.88 9.75
CA SER A 579 -14.05 29.68 10.13
C SER A 579 -14.06 30.07 11.61
N GLU A 580 -13.36 29.32 12.46
CA GLU A 580 -13.23 29.57 13.91
C GLU A 580 -12.13 30.61 14.25
N VAL A 581 -11.40 31.12 13.25
CA VAL A 581 -10.29 32.08 13.46
C VAL A 581 -10.35 33.26 12.51
N SER A 582 -9.87 34.43 12.98
CA SER A 582 -9.67 35.59 12.12
C SER A 582 -8.23 35.61 11.58
N ILE A 583 -8.06 35.39 10.28
CA ILE A 583 -6.75 35.38 9.61
C ILE A 583 -6.42 36.78 9.04
N LYS A 584 -5.23 37.28 9.32
CA LYS A 584 -4.68 38.52 8.74
C LYS A 584 -3.37 38.23 8.01
N TYR A 585 -3.23 38.75 6.80
CA TYR A 585 -2.01 38.63 5.99
C TYR A 585 -1.26 39.97 5.98
N TYR A 586 0.06 39.92 6.01
CA TYR A 586 0.95 41.09 5.95
C TYR A 586 1.90 40.99 4.73
N PRO A 587 1.41 41.25 3.49
CA PRO A 587 2.21 41.15 2.27
C PRO A 587 3.52 41.93 2.30
N ASP A 588 3.53 43.11 2.94
CA ASP A 588 4.74 43.93 3.07
C ASP A 588 5.83 43.26 3.90
N GLY A 589 5.48 42.31 4.78
CA GLY A 589 6.44 41.53 5.58
C GLY A 589 7.31 40.57 4.75
N TYR A 590 6.87 40.19 3.54
CA TYR A 590 7.58 39.25 2.67
C TYR A 590 7.71 39.71 1.21
N LYS A 591 7.40 40.97 0.91
CA LYS A 591 7.41 41.55 -0.44
C LYS A 591 8.75 41.41 -1.18
N ASP A 592 9.86 41.49 -0.47
CA ASP A 592 11.22 41.28 -0.99
C ASP A 592 11.53 39.83 -1.37
N LEU A 593 10.81 38.82 -0.83
CA LEU A 593 10.94 37.43 -1.26
C LEU A 593 10.27 37.17 -2.61
N VAL A 594 9.27 37.98 -2.93
CA VAL A 594 8.43 37.83 -4.13
C VAL A 594 9.07 38.47 -5.36
N LYS A 595 10.06 39.35 -5.17
CA LYS A 595 10.76 40.06 -6.25
C LYS A 595 11.74 39.19 -7.02
#